data_AF-A0A7Y7ADU9-F1
#
_entry.id   AF-A0A7Y7ADU9-F1
#
_cell.length_a   1.000
_cell.length_b   1.000
_cell.length_c   1.000
_cell.angle_alpha   90.00
_cell.angle_beta   90.00
_cell.angle_gamma   90.00
#
_symmetry.space_group_name_H-M   'P 1'
#
loop_
_entity.id
_entity.type
_entity.pdbx_description
1 polymer ?
#
loop_
_entity_poly.entity_id
_entity_poly.type
_entity_poly.pdbx_seq_one_letter_code
_entity_poly.pdbx_strand_id
1 'polypeptide(L)'
;MKLTLVSALLVLLSLSSCKSEYEERLEEARELKDRMSLVEANLPIYEQYNLPNEIKMLQEEIEFLAKVSGNEKLFLQEVYSD
;
A
#
# COMPACT_ATOMS: atom_id res chain seq x y z
N MET A 1 20.16 34.46 17.73
CA MET A 1 19.71 33.22 18.41
C MET A 1 18.29 32.79 18.04
N LYS A 2 17.32 33.70 17.81
CA LYS A 2 15.96 33.29 17.41
C LYS A 2 15.89 32.76 15.96
N LEU A 3 16.62 33.36 15.02
CA LEU A 3 16.63 32.89 13.61
C LEU A 3 17.22 31.48 13.43
N THR A 4 18.28 31.16 14.17
CA THR A 4 18.95 29.85 14.08
C THR A 4 18.04 28.72 14.56
N LEU A 5 17.18 29.00 15.55
CA LEU A 5 16.21 28.02 16.05
C LEU A 5 15.10 27.75 15.03
N VAL A 6 14.64 28.79 14.34
CA VAL A 6 13.61 28.67 13.28
C VAL A 6 14.15 27.89 12.07
N SER A 7 15.39 28.16 11.65
CA SER A 7 16.02 27.38 10.58
C SER A 7 16.23 25.92 10.95
N ALA A 8 16.62 25.63 12.20
CA ALA A 8 16.74 24.24 12.68
C ALA A 8 15.38 23.53 12.69
N LEU A 9 14.30 24.22 13.07
CA LEU A 9 12.95 23.66 13.08
C LEU A 9 12.44 23.34 11.67
N LEU A 10 12.74 24.19 10.68
CA LEU A 10 12.37 23.97 9.28
C LEU A 10 13.09 22.77 8.66
N VAL A 11 14.37 22.58 8.99
CA VAL A 11 15.15 21.40 8.52
C VAL A 11 14.59 20.10 9.12
N LEU A 12 14.15 20.13 10.38
CA LEU A 12 13.53 18.96 11.02
C LEU A 12 12.16 18.60 10.42
N LEU A 13 11.38 19.60 9.98
CA LEU A 13 10.08 19.38 9.32
C LEU A 13 10.23 18.82 7.88
N SER A 14 11.33 19.12 7.18
CA SER A 14 11.63 18.51 5.88
C SER A 14 12.08 17.05 5.95
N LEU A 15 12.34 16.52 7.15
CA LEU A 15 12.78 15.14 7.35
C LEU A 15 11.63 14.18 7.68
N SER A 16 10.41 14.67 7.95
CA SER A 16 9.34 13.86 8.55
C SER A 16 8.36 13.17 7.59
N SER A 17 8.35 13.46 6.29
CA SER A 17 7.76 12.55 5.29
C SER A 17 8.04 13.04 3.88
N CYS A 18 8.96 12.38 3.18
CA CYS A 18 9.16 12.54 1.74
C CYS A 18 8.82 11.25 1.00
N LYS A 19 7.88 10.45 1.53
CA LYS A 19 7.36 9.32 0.77
C LYS A 19 6.44 9.89 -0.29
N SER A 20 6.67 9.50 -1.54
CA SER A 20 5.79 9.94 -2.62
C SER A 20 4.41 9.31 -2.44
N GLU A 21 3.36 9.97 -2.94
CA GLU A 21 2.02 9.38 -2.94
C GLU A 21 2.02 8.00 -3.64
N TYR A 22 2.82 7.83 -4.70
CA TYR A 22 3.01 6.55 -5.37
C TYR A 22 3.56 5.47 -4.42
N GLU A 23 4.63 5.78 -3.68
CA GLU A 23 5.24 4.85 -2.73
C GLU A 23 4.31 4.52 -1.56
N GLU A 24 3.51 5.47 -1.08
CA GLU A 24 2.49 5.23 -0.05
C GLU A 24 1.44 4.24 -0.55
N ARG A 25 0.90 4.44 -1.76
CA ARG A 25 -0.08 3.52 -2.35
C ARG A 25 0.53 2.14 -2.64
N LEU A 26 1.80 2.09 -3.04
CA LEU A 26 2.48 0.83 -3.30
C LEU A 26 2.69 0.01 -2.03
N GLU A 27 2.99 0.65 -0.91
CA GLU A 27 3.05 -0.01 0.40
C GLU A 27 1.68 -0.56 0.82
N GLU A 28 0.62 0.24 0.69
CA GLU A 28 -0.75 -0.19 0.97
C GLU A 28 -1.17 -1.39 0.12
N ALA A 29 -0.86 -1.37 -1.19
CA ALA A 29 -1.17 -2.49 -2.07
C ALA A 29 -0.40 -3.78 -1.72
N ARG A 30 0.84 -3.66 -1.19
CA ARG A 30 1.61 -4.82 -0.71
C ARG A 30 1.01 -5.43 0.54
N GLU A 31 0.56 -4.62 1.48
CA GLU A 31 -0.15 -5.11 2.67
C GLU A 31 -1.45 -5.83 2.30
N LEU A 32 -2.18 -5.32 1.29
CA LEU A 32 -3.38 -5.98 0.77
C LEU A 32 -3.06 -7.31 0.09
N LYS A 33 -1.97 -7.39 -0.69
CA LYS A 33 -1.48 -8.63 -1.30
C LYS A 33 -1.13 -9.66 -0.23
N ASP A 34 -0.40 -9.26 0.81
CA ASP A 34 -0.02 -10.15 1.92
C ASP A 34 -1.26 -10.71 2.64
N ARG A 35 -2.24 -9.85 2.91
CA ARG A 35 -3.53 -10.26 3.48
C ARG A 35 -4.28 -11.23 2.57
N MET A 36 -4.29 -10.96 1.27
CA MET A 36 -4.92 -11.84 0.28
C MET A 36 -4.28 -13.22 0.29
N SER A 37 -2.94 -13.31 0.31
CA SER A 37 -2.22 -14.58 0.43
C SER A 37 -2.53 -15.34 1.72
N LEU A 38 -2.74 -14.65 2.85
CA LEU A 38 -3.19 -15.27 4.09
C LEU A 38 -4.61 -15.84 3.96
N VAL A 39 -5.54 -15.11 3.33
CA VAL A 39 -6.92 -15.57 3.11
C VAL A 39 -6.93 -16.80 2.18
N GLU A 40 -6.15 -16.76 1.09
CA GLU A 40 -5.99 -17.88 0.16
C GLU A 40 -5.42 -19.13 0.83
N ALA A 41 -4.42 -18.97 1.71
CA ALA A 41 -3.84 -20.08 2.45
C ALA A 41 -4.85 -20.76 3.41
N ASN A 42 -5.84 -20.01 3.89
CA ASN A 42 -6.88 -20.50 4.80
C ASN A 42 -8.16 -20.98 4.10
N LEU A 43 -8.29 -20.73 2.79
CA LEU A 43 -9.43 -21.15 1.97
C LEU A 43 -9.79 -22.64 2.10
N PRO A 44 -8.82 -23.58 2.12
CA PRO A 44 -9.11 -25.02 2.20
C PRO A 44 -9.72 -25.46 3.54
N ILE A 45 -9.58 -24.65 4.59
CA ILE A 45 -9.97 -25.00 5.97
C ILE A 45 -11.40 -24.51 6.27
N TYR A 46 -11.90 -23.53 5.52
CA TYR A 46 -13.08 -22.75 5.88
C TYR A 46 -13.98 -22.48 4.66
N GLU A 47 -14.50 -23.54 4.02
CA GLU A 47 -15.50 -23.44 2.94
C GLU A 47 -16.80 -22.69 3.36
N GLN A 48 -17.04 -22.54 4.67
CA GLN A 48 -18.22 -21.85 5.23
C GLN A 48 -18.07 -20.33 5.36
N TYR A 49 -16.87 -19.79 5.25
CA TYR A 49 -16.63 -18.35 5.39
C TYR A 49 -16.64 -17.69 4.00
N ASN A 50 -17.12 -16.45 3.92
CA ASN A 50 -17.15 -15.64 2.69
C ASN A 50 -15.74 -15.24 2.19
N LEU A 51 -14.72 -16.08 2.39
CA LEU A 51 -13.33 -15.88 1.98
C LEU A 51 -13.19 -15.58 0.47
N PRO A 52 -13.97 -16.21 -0.44
CA PRO A 52 -13.94 -15.81 -1.85
C PRO A 52 -14.36 -14.35 -2.08
N ASN A 53 -15.27 -13.82 -1.26
CA ASN A 53 -15.68 -12.42 -1.33
C ASN A 53 -14.62 -11.49 -0.75
N GLU A 54 -13.91 -11.92 0.31
CA GLU A 54 -12.81 -11.15 0.88
C GLU A 54 -11.63 -11.01 -0.10
N ILE A 55 -11.21 -12.11 -0.75
CA ILE A 55 -10.18 -12.08 -1.79
C ILE A 55 -10.59 -11.11 -2.91
N LYS A 56 -11.84 -11.19 -3.36
CA LYS A 56 -12.36 -10.31 -4.41
C LYS A 56 -12.28 -8.84 -4.00
N MET A 57 -12.67 -8.49 -2.77
CA MET A 57 -12.60 -7.10 -2.29
C MET A 57 -11.14 -6.60 -2.20
N LEU A 58 -10.23 -7.45 -1.73
CA LEU A 58 -8.79 -7.11 -1.66
C LEU A 58 -8.21 -6.88 -3.06
N GLN A 59 -8.56 -7.73 -4.02
CA GLN A 59 -8.17 -7.57 -5.43
C GLN A 59 -8.69 -6.25 -6.02
N GLU A 60 -9.98 -5.95 -5.82
CA GLU A 60 -10.61 -4.71 -6.30
C GLU A 60 -9.93 -3.45 -5.72
N GLU A 61 -9.51 -3.50 -4.45
CA GLU A 61 -8.79 -2.39 -3.82
C GLU A 61 -7.38 -2.21 -4.42
N ILE A 62 -6.63 -3.30 -4.64
CA ILE A 62 -5.31 -3.23 -5.31
C ILE A 62 -5.44 -2.63 -6.72
N GLU A 63 -6.48 -3.03 -7.47
CA GLU A 63 -6.77 -2.48 -8.79
C GLU A 63 -7.15 -0.99 -8.73
N PHE A 64 -7.90 -0.57 -7.70
CA PHE A 64 -8.21 0.83 -7.49
C PHE A 64 -6.95 1.66 -7.24
N LEU A 65 -6.07 1.20 -6.35
CA LEU A 65 -4.78 1.84 -6.06
C LEU A 65 -3.91 1.95 -7.32
N ALA A 66 -3.86 0.88 -8.13
CA ALA A 66 -3.12 0.89 -9.39
C ALA A 66 -3.66 1.92 -10.38
N LYS A 67 -4.99 2.05 -10.51
CA LYS A 67 -5.63 3.06 -11.39
C LYS A 67 -5.30 4.49 -10.98
N VAL A 68 -5.22 4.77 -9.68
CA VAL A 68 -4.92 6.13 -9.16
C VAL A 68 -3.42 6.42 -9.04
N SER A 69 -2.55 5.41 -9.20
CA SER A 69 -1.09 5.56 -9.08
C SER A 69 -0.41 6.38 -10.19
N GLY A 70 -1.10 6.63 -11.31
CA GLY A 70 -0.54 7.30 -12.49
C GLY A 70 0.25 6.40 -13.44
N ASN A 71 0.60 5.17 -13.02
CA ASN A 71 1.16 4.14 -13.91
C ASN A 71 0.72 2.74 -13.46
N GLU A 72 -0.53 2.40 -13.77
CA GLU A 72 -1.17 1.14 -13.38
C GLU A 72 -0.33 -0.10 -13.73
N LYS A 73 0.27 -0.14 -14.93
CA LYS A 73 1.05 -1.30 -15.37
C LYS A 73 2.31 -1.50 -14.53
N LEU A 74 3.08 -0.43 -14.30
CA LEU A 74 4.28 -0.50 -13.47
C LEU A 74 3.91 -0.82 -12.02
N PHE A 75 2.85 -0.20 -11.52
CA PHE A 75 2.36 -0.41 -10.16
C PHE A 75 2.00 -1.88 -9.91
N LEU A 76 1.15 -2.47 -10.77
CA LEU A 76 0.80 -3.89 -10.64
C LEU A 76 2.03 -4.79 -10.81
N GLN A 77 2.94 -4.44 -11.71
CA GLN A 77 4.20 -5.15 -11.82
C GLN A 77 4.97 -5.11 -10.48
N GLU A 78 5.09 -3.97 -9.83
CA GLU A 78 5.81 -3.84 -8.55
C GLU A 78 5.10 -4.46 -7.34
N VAL A 79 3.77 -4.60 -7.39
CA VAL A 79 2.99 -5.33 -6.37
C VAL A 79 3.15 -6.84 -6.52
N TYR A 80 3.12 -7.35 -7.76
CA TYR A 80 3.13 -8.78 -8.04
C TYR A 80 4.51 -9.37 -8.39
N SER A 81 5.53 -8.55 -8.59
CA SER A 81 6.92 -9.00 -8.71
C SER A 81 7.45 -9.26 -7.30
N ASP A 82 7.56 -10.54 -6.94
CA ASP A 82 8.10 -11.01 -5.66
C ASP A 82 9.56 -10.56 -5.42
#